data_AF-A0A452XHK0-F1
#
_entry.id   AF-A0A452XHK0-F1
#
_cell.length_a   1.000
_cell.length_b   1.000
_cell.length_c   1.000
_cell.angle_alpha   90.00
_cell.angle_beta   90.00
_cell.angle_gamma   90.00
#
_symmetry.space_group_name_H-M   'P 1'
#
loop_
_entity.id
_entity.type
_entity.pdbx_description
1 polymer ?
#
loop_
_entity_poly.entity_id
_entity_poly.type
_entity_poly.pdbx_seq_one_letter_code
_entity_poly.pdbx_strand_id
1 'polypeptide(L)' 'MRIRDPKTTALIFASGKMVCTGAKSEEHSKLAARKYARIVQKLGFPATFKDFKIQNIVASCD' A
#
# COMPACT_ATOMS: atom_id res chain seq x y z
N MET A 1 -3.82 -1.15 -8.72
CA MET A 1 -2.41 -1.47 -9.08
C MET A 1 -1.97 -2.69 -8.28
N ARG A 2 -1.12 -3.57 -8.83
CA ARG A 2 -0.60 -4.77 -8.13
C ARG A 2 0.92 -4.85 -8.27
N ILE A 3 1.61 -5.28 -7.21
CA ILE A 3 3.04 -5.61 -7.23
C ILE A 3 3.26 -7.04 -6.73
N ARG A 4 4.36 -7.66 -7.16
CA ARG A 4 4.68 -9.06 -6.83
C ARG A 4 5.38 -9.21 -5.47
N ASP A 5 6.15 -8.22 -5.06
CA ASP A 5 6.93 -8.24 -3.82
C ASP A 5 6.86 -6.89 -3.07
N PRO A 6 6.28 -6.84 -1.86
CA PRO A 6 5.39 -7.84 -1.28
C PRO A 6 4.13 -8.03 -2.14
N LYS A 7 3.64 -9.28 -2.29
CA LYS A 7 2.46 -9.58 -3.10
C LYS A 7 1.22 -8.87 -2.54
N THR A 8 0.87 -7.74 -3.14
CA THR A 8 -0.15 -6.82 -2.61
C THR A 8 -0.95 -6.19 -3.74
N THR A 9 -2.10 -5.61 -3.39
CA THR A 9 -2.92 -4.78 -4.28
C THR A 9 -3.14 -3.43 -3.65
N ALA A 10 -2.94 -2.35 -4.42
CA ALA A 10 -3.28 -0.99 -4.04
C ALA A 10 -4.49 -0.47 -4.82
N LEU A 11 -5.44 0.12 -4.09
CA LEU A 11 -6.51 0.97 -4.62
C LEU A 11 -6.07 2.43 -4.42
N ILE A 12 -6.01 3.21 -5.51
CA ILE A 12 -5.58 4.62 -5.48
C ILE A 12 -6.76 5.45 -5.96
N PHE A 13 -7.21 6.39 -5.12
CA PHE A 13 -8.36 7.24 -5.40
C PHE A 13 -7.91 8.59 -5.96
N ALA A 14 -8.79 9.26 -6.71
CA ALA A 14 -8.52 10.61 -7.26
C ALA A 14 -8.22 11.66 -6.17
N SER A 15 -8.70 11.44 -4.93
CA SER A 15 -8.40 12.27 -3.76
C SER A 15 -6.95 12.14 -3.25
N GLY A 16 -6.14 11.26 -3.84
CA GLY A 16 -4.78 10.96 -3.37
C GLY A 16 -4.73 9.94 -2.23
N LYS A 17 -5.88 9.51 -1.69
CA LYS A 17 -5.94 8.42 -0.71
C LYS A 17 -5.58 7.09 -1.38
N MET A 18 -4.92 6.21 -0.63
CA MET A 18 -4.54 4.88 -1.09
C MET A 18 -4.86 3.84 -0.03
N VAL A 19 -5.40 2.69 -0.47
CA VAL A 19 -5.62 1.51 0.37
C VAL A 19 -4.71 0.39 -0.14
N CYS A 20 -3.87 -0.17 0.72
CA CYS A 20 -2.99 -1.29 0.42
C CYS A 20 -3.51 -2.56 1.12
N THR A 21 -3.64 -3.66 0.38
CA THR A 21 -4.18 -4.94 0.90
C THR A 21 -3.33 -6.13 0.44
N GLY A 22 -3.43 -7.24 1.18
CA GLY A 22 -2.78 -8.52 0.85
C GLY A 22 -1.42 -8.77 1.50
N ALA A 23 -0.91 -7.83 2.29
CA ALA A 23 0.32 -8.03 3.06
C ALA A 23 0.08 -8.97 4.24
N LYS A 24 1.08 -9.82 4.56
CA LYS A 24 1.04 -10.78 5.67
C LYS A 24 1.65 -10.26 6.98
N SER A 25 2.21 -9.05 6.96
CA SER A 25 2.73 -8.36 8.14
C SER A 25 2.57 -6.86 7.97
N GLU A 26 2.59 -6.14 9.09
CA GLU A 26 2.53 -4.67 9.09
C GLU A 26 3.74 -4.06 8.36
N GLU A 27 4.92 -4.64 8.55
CA GLU A 27 6.16 -4.23 7.87
C GLU A 27 6.04 -4.37 6.35
N HIS A 28 5.54 -5.50 5.86
CA HIS A 28 5.29 -5.70 4.44
C HIS A 28 4.19 -4.77 3.92
N SER A 29 3.16 -4.47 4.71
CA SER A 29 2.12 -3.51 4.35
C SER A 29 2.71 -2.11 4.16
N LYS A 30 3.53 -1.65 5.10
CA LYS A 30 4.21 -0.35 5.05
C LYS A 30 5.20 -0.28 3.89
N LEU A 31 5.98 -1.34 3.66
CA LEU A 31 6.91 -1.44 2.55
C LEU A 31 6.19 -1.37 1.20
N ALA A 32 5.12 -2.14 1.02
CA ALA A 32 4.32 -2.14 -0.20
C ALA A 32 3.71 -0.75 -0.45
N ALA A 33 3.10 -0.14 0.57
CA ALA A 33 2.53 1.20 0.46
C ALA A 33 3.58 2.26 0.05
N ARG A 34 4.81 2.17 0.56
CA ARG A 34 5.92 3.03 0.10
C ARG A 34 6.33 2.75 -1.35
N LYS A 35 6.38 1.47 -1.77
CA LYS A 35 6.67 1.10 -3.16
C LYS A 35 5.62 1.69 -4.11
N TYR A 36 4.33 1.63 -3.76
CA TYR A 36 3.26 2.24 -4.55
C TYR A 36 3.40 3.77 -4.64
N ALA A 37 3.64 4.45 -3.51
CA ALA A 37 3.87 5.90 -3.52
C ALA A 37 5.06 6.27 -4.43
N ARG A 38 6.14 5.47 -4.41
CA ARG A 38 7.30 5.68 -5.28
C ARG A 38 6.99 5.48 -6.76
N ILE A 39 6.13 4.51 -7.11
CA ILE A 39 5.67 4.32 -8.49
C ILE A 39 4.90 5.56 -8.96
N VAL A 40 3.98 6.07 -8.14
CA VAL A 40 3.22 7.29 -8.46
C VAL A 40 4.13 8.50 -8.64
N GLN A 41 5.15 8.66 -7.79
CA GLN A 41 6.16 9.72 -7.94
C GLN A 41 6.94 9.61 -9.25
N LYS A 42 7.32 8.39 -9.66
CA LYS A 42 8.05 8.17 -10.92
C LYS A 42 7.22 8.51 -12.16
N LEU A 43 5.89 8.54 -12.05
CA LEU A 43 4.97 8.96 -13.10
C LEU A 43 4.80 10.49 -13.16
N GLY A 44 5.50 11.25 -12.32
CA GLY A 44 5.49 12.72 -12.33
C GLY A 44 4.50 13.37 -11.37
N PHE A 45 3.80 12.58 -10.54
CA PHE A 45 2.86 13.12 -9.56
C PHE A 45 3.58 13.46 -8.23
N PRO A 46 3.27 14.61 -7.58
CA PRO A 46 3.87 15.01 -6.31
C PRO A 46 3.28 14.23 -5.11
N ALA A 47 3.31 12.90 -5.17
CA ALA A 47 2.78 12.04 -4.10
C ALA A 47 3.70 12.06 -2.88
N THR A 48 3.13 12.23 -1.69
CA THR A 48 3.82 12.12 -0.40
C THR A 48 3.29 10.93 0.39
N PHE A 49 4.15 10.30 1.18
CA PHE A 49 3.76 9.19 2.04
C PHE A 49 3.54 9.70 3.46
N LYS A 50 2.28 9.89 3.84
CA LYS A 50 1.85 10.42 5.14
C LYS A 50 0.73 9.57 5.72
N ASP A 51 0.54 9.66 7.04
CA ASP A 51 -0.60 9.08 7.77
C ASP A 51 -0.85 7.58 7.51
N PHE A 52 0.24 6.81 7.39
CA PHE A 52 0.13 5.35 7.28
C PHE A 52 -0.48 4.79 8.56
N LYS A 53 -1.61 4.11 8.41
CA LYS A 53 -2.34 3.47 9.51
C LYS A 53 -2.83 2.09 9.06
N ILE A 54 -2.65 1.10 9.91
CA ILE A 54 -3.28 -0.21 9.74
C ILE A 54 -4.78 -0.05 10.02
N GLN A 55 -5.59 -0.38 9.02
CA GLN A 55 -7.05 -0.25 9.11
C GLN A 55 -7.74 -1.54 9.54
N ASN A 56 -7.18 -2.69 9.15
CA ASN A 56 -7.73 -4.00 9.48
C ASN A 56 -6.61 -5.06 9.46
N ILE A 57 -6.73 -6.06 10.32
CA ILE A 57 -5.91 -7.27 10.34
C ILE A 57 -6.87 -8.46 10.33
N VAL A 58 -6.65 -9.38 9.40
CA VAL A 58 -7.43 -10.62 9.30
C VAL A 58 -6.50 -11.79 9.60
N ALA A 59 -6.90 -12.64 10.54
CA ALA A 59 -6.22 -13.87 10.91
C ALA A 59 -7.23 -15.02 10.98
N SER A 60 -6.75 -16.23 10.76
CA SER A 60 -7.52 -17.46 10.85
C SER A 60 -6.69 -18.53 11.56
N CYS A 61 -7.33 -19.39 12.34
CA CYS A 61 -6.75 -20.59 12.95
C CYS A 61 -7.70 -21.76 12.72
N ASP A 62 -7.16 -22.98 12.71
CA ASP A 62 -7.93 -24.23 12.69
C ASP A 62 -8.08 -24.79 14.11
#